data_AF-A0A495I5U7-F1
#
_entry.id   AF-A0A495I5U7-F1
#
_cell.length_a   1.000
_cell.length_b   1.000
_cell.length_c   1.000
_cell.angle_alpha   90.00
_cell.angle_beta   90.00
_cell.angle_gamma   90.00
#
_symmetry.space_group_name_H-M   'P 1'
#
loop_
_entity.id
_entity.type
_entity.pdbx_description
1 polymer ?
#
loop_
_entity_poly.entity_id
_entity_poly.type
_entity_poly.pdbx_seq_one_letter_code
_entity_poly.pdbx_strand_id
1 'polypeptide(L)'
;MTCMQIPKEALIVGRWYVGRGRNANIGMWTGEDFLVLAESGRKVGPGSRDWVRDWGVKRELYFQSDGGCFQPFKMVDMGTVCVELGERDYALEMSFDCSPESRPDGTKA
;
A
#
# COMPACT_ATOMS: atom_id res chain seq x y z
N MET A 1 14.33 12.58 1.63
CA MET A 1 13.59 12.27 2.87
C MET A 1 13.64 10.77 3.09
N THR A 2 14.16 10.31 4.22
CA THR A 2 14.06 8.91 4.64
C THR A 2 12.72 8.71 5.32
N CYS A 3 11.74 8.10 4.64
CA CYS A 3 10.51 7.68 5.31
C CYS A 3 10.85 6.50 6.24
N MET A 4 10.66 6.70 7.54
CA MET A 4 10.83 5.61 8.51
C MET A 4 9.66 4.65 8.40
N GLN A 5 9.96 3.36 8.51
CA GLN A 5 8.96 2.30 8.54
C GLN A 5 8.11 2.44 9.80
N ILE A 6 6.78 2.38 9.64
CA ILE A 6 5.85 2.35 10.77
C ILE A 6 6.05 1.03 11.52
N PRO A 7 6.28 1.05 12.84
CA PRO A 7 6.38 -0.17 13.65
C PRO A 7 5.17 -1.09 13.48
N LYS A 8 5.38 -2.41 13.49
CA LYS A 8 4.32 -3.41 13.26
C LYS A 8 3.17 -3.25 14.26
N GLU A 9 3.49 -2.92 15.50
CA GLU A 9 2.57 -2.77 16.63
C GLU A 9 1.72 -1.49 16.51
N ALA A 10 2.14 -0.52 15.69
CA ALA A 10 1.40 0.70 15.41
C ALA A 10 0.44 0.56 14.21
N LEU A 11 0.45 -0.60 13.54
CA LEU A 11 -0.47 -0.87 12.43
C LEU A 11 -1.87 -1.24 12.95
N ILE A 12 -2.89 -0.69 12.31
CA ILE A 12 -4.30 -0.87 12.66
C ILE A 12 -4.93 -1.80 11.63
N VAL A 13 -5.55 -2.88 12.10
CA VAL A 13 -6.23 -3.86 11.24
C VAL A 13 -7.30 -3.17 10.38
N GLY A 14 -7.33 -3.51 9.09
CA GLY A 14 -8.27 -2.95 8.11
C GLY A 14 -7.89 -1.57 7.58
N ARG A 15 -6.78 -0.97 8.05
CA ARG A 15 -6.27 0.30 7.49
C ARG A 15 -5.32 0.06 6.33
N TRP A 16 -5.30 1.02 5.41
CA TRP A 16 -4.45 1.03 4.23
C TRP A 16 -3.21 1.86 4.48
N TYR A 17 -2.09 1.42 3.90
CA TYR A 17 -0.80 2.06 4.07
C TYR A 17 -0.11 2.23 2.71
N VAL A 18 0.47 3.41 2.50
CA VAL A 18 1.49 3.61 1.48
C VAL A 18 2.81 3.10 2.02
N GLY A 19 3.50 2.34 1.20
CA GLY A 19 4.76 1.70 1.54
C GLY A 19 5.56 1.29 0.32
N ARG A 20 6.61 0.52 0.56
CA ARG A 20 7.38 -0.18 -0.47
C ARG A 20 7.13 -1.67 -0.31
N GLY A 21 6.37 -2.25 -1.24
CA GLY A 21 6.15 -3.68 -1.34
C GLY A 21 6.87 -4.30 -2.53
N ARG A 22 6.76 -5.62 -2.67
CA ARG A 22 7.30 -6.35 -3.83
C ARG A 22 6.39 -6.23 -5.05
N ASN A 23 5.09 -6.25 -4.82
CA ASN A 23 4.05 -6.30 -5.85
C ASN A 23 3.26 -4.99 -5.95
N ALA A 24 3.18 -4.20 -4.88
CA ALA A 24 2.47 -2.92 -4.88
C ALA A 24 3.03 -1.94 -3.83
N ASN A 25 2.65 -0.67 -3.95
CA ASN A 25 3.01 0.40 -3.00
C ASN A 25 1.89 0.73 -2.01
N ILE A 26 0.73 0.08 -2.13
CA ILE A 26 -0.43 0.28 -1.25
C ILE A 26 -0.90 -1.10 -0.77
N GLY A 27 -1.06 -1.25 0.55
CA GLY A 27 -1.50 -2.50 1.16
C GLY A 27 -2.38 -2.27 2.37
N MET A 28 -3.37 -3.16 2.56
CA MET A 28 -4.23 -3.18 3.74
C MET A 28 -3.67 -4.13 4.79
N TRP A 29 -3.50 -3.68 6.03
CA TRP A 29 -3.00 -4.51 7.12
C TRP A 29 -4.09 -5.45 7.66
N THR A 30 -3.80 -6.75 7.77
CA THR A 30 -4.74 -7.76 8.28
C THR A 30 -4.54 -8.08 9.76
N GLY A 31 -3.44 -7.62 10.37
CA GLY A 31 -2.95 -8.09 11.67
C GLY A 31 -1.76 -9.05 11.55
N GLU A 32 -1.57 -9.66 10.38
CA GLU A 32 -0.49 -10.60 10.09
C GLU A 32 0.34 -10.17 8.87
N ASP A 33 -0.35 -9.77 7.81
CA ASP A 33 0.22 -9.43 6.50
C ASP A 33 -0.49 -8.23 5.85
N PHE A 34 0.05 -7.78 4.72
CA PHE A 34 -0.56 -6.78 3.85
C PHE A 34 -1.25 -7.45 2.67
N LEU A 35 -2.53 -7.14 2.47
CA LEU A 35 -3.24 -7.45 1.23
C LEU A 35 -2.98 -6.35 0.21
N VAL A 36 -2.43 -6.73 -0.93
CA VAL A 36 -2.08 -5.81 -2.03
C VAL A 36 -2.78 -6.24 -3.31
N LEU A 37 -3.26 -5.27 -4.09
CA LEU A 37 -3.76 -5.52 -5.45
C LEU A 37 -2.57 -5.55 -6.41
N ALA A 38 -2.39 -6.68 -7.10
CA ALA A 38 -1.27 -6.83 -8.01
C ALA A 38 -1.59 -7.78 -9.16
N GLU A 39 -0.93 -7.53 -10.28
CA GLU A 39 -0.98 -8.41 -11.45
C GLU A 39 -0.26 -9.73 -11.13
N SER A 40 -0.87 -10.84 -11.53
CA SER A 40 -0.33 -12.18 -11.45
C SER A 40 -0.38 -12.82 -12.83
N GLY A 41 0.63 -13.64 -13.15
CA GLY A 41 0.57 -14.49 -14.32
C GLY A 41 -0.23 -15.73 -13.97
N ARG A 42 -1.25 -16.06 -14.78
CA ARG A 42 -1.91 -17.36 -14.76
C ARG A 42 -1.48 -18.17 -15.97
N LYS A 43 -0.96 -19.38 -15.72
CA LYS A 43 -0.60 -20.31 -16.79
C LYS A 43 -1.88 -20.88 -17.40
N VAL A 44 -2.02 -20.77 -18.72
CA VAL A 44 -3.22 -21.20 -19.46
C VAL A 44 -2.95 -22.35 -20.44
N GLY A 45 -1.69 -22.75 -20.58
CA GLY A 45 -1.28 -23.82 -21.49
C GLY A 45 0.11 -24.37 -21.19
N PRO A 46 0.52 -25.44 -21.89
CA PRO A 46 1.80 -26.11 -21.67
C PRO A 46 3.00 -25.32 -22.20
N GLY A 47 2.79 -24.39 -23.13
CA GLY A 47 3.83 -23.57 -23.75
C GLY A 47 4.50 -22.62 -22.78
N SER A 48 5.76 -22.28 -23.05
CA SER A 48 6.53 -21.34 -22.24
C SER A 48 5.96 -19.92 -22.25
N ARG A 49 5.15 -19.58 -23.26
CA ARG A 49 4.49 -18.27 -23.44
C ARG A 49 3.01 -18.26 -23.06
N ASP A 50 2.47 -19.38 -22.58
CA ASP A 50 1.04 -19.52 -22.31
C ASP A 50 0.69 -18.97 -20.92
N TRP A 51 0.91 -17.67 -20.75
CA TRP A 51 0.60 -16.92 -19.54
C TRP A 51 -0.29 -15.74 -19.89
N VAL A 52 -1.39 -15.61 -19.15
CA VAL A 52 -2.24 -14.41 -19.19
C VAL A 52 -2.06 -13.63 -17.90
N ARG A 53 -2.19 -12.31 -18.02
CA ARG A 53 -2.20 -11.41 -16.87
C ARG A 53 -3.57 -11.43 -16.24
N ASP A 54 -3.60 -11.52 -14.92
CA ASP A 54 -4.81 -11.48 -14.12
C ASP A 54 -4.58 -10.65 -12.87
N TRP A 55 -5.57 -9.85 -12.48
CA TRP A 55 -5.48 -9.00 -11.30
C TRP A 55 -6.05 -9.74 -10.09
N GLY A 56 -5.30 -9.73 -8.99
CA GLY A 56 -5.75 -10.40 -7.77
C GLY A 56 -5.18 -9.76 -6.51
N VAL A 57 -5.63 -10.28 -5.39
CA VAL A 57 -5.10 -9.94 -4.07
C VAL A 57 -3.92 -10.85 -3.79
N LYS A 58 -2.76 -10.26 -3.48
CA LYS A 58 -1.58 -10.96 -2.98
C LYS A 58 -1.32 -10.58 -1.52
N ARG A 59 -0.64 -11.47 -0.80
CA ARG A 59 -0.20 -11.25 0.57
C ARG A 59 1.27 -10.85 0.57
N GLU A 60 1.60 -9.83 1.34
CA GLU A 60 2.98 -9.43 1.61
C GLU A 60 3.21 -9.32 3.10
N LEU A 61 4.23 -10.02 3.60
CA LEU A 61 4.59 -9.94 5.01
C LEU A 61 5.23 -8.59 5.31
N TYR A 62 4.99 -8.10 6.52
CA TYR A 62 5.67 -6.94 7.08
C TYR A 62 7.20 -7.13 6.98
N PHE A 63 7.89 -6.12 6.46
CA PHE A 63 9.34 -6.17 6.26
C PHE A 63 10.09 -6.22 7.60
N GLN A 64 10.97 -7.22 7.73
CA GLN A 64 11.90 -7.44 8.82
C GLN A 64 13.28 -7.75 8.23
N SER A 65 14.34 -7.70 9.05
CA SER A 65 15.70 -7.98 8.57
C SER A 65 15.90 -9.42 8.10
N ASP A 66 15.10 -10.35 8.62
CA ASP A 66 15.13 -11.78 8.34
C ASP A 66 14.05 -12.23 7.33
N GLY A 67 13.15 -11.35 6.90
CA GLY A 67 12.09 -11.71 5.97
C GLY A 67 11.05 -10.63 5.69
N GLY A 68 10.06 -10.96 4.87
CA GLY A 68 9.01 -10.05 4.46
C GLY A 68 9.45 -9.00 3.44
N CYS A 69 8.47 -8.25 2.91
CA CYS A 69 8.73 -7.36 1.77
C CYS A 69 7.94 -6.06 1.78
N PHE A 70 6.87 -5.93 2.56
CA PHE A 70 6.11 -4.70 2.61
C PHE A 70 6.58 -3.80 3.76
N GLN A 71 7.08 -2.63 3.39
CA GLN A 71 7.56 -1.62 4.32
C GLN A 71 6.59 -0.43 4.37
N PRO A 72 5.69 -0.33 5.37
CA PRO A 72 4.72 0.76 5.48
C PRO A 72 5.38 2.07 5.94
N PHE A 73 5.05 3.19 5.30
CA PHE A 73 5.60 4.51 5.63
C PHE A 73 4.55 5.51 6.11
N LYS A 74 3.32 5.39 5.60
CA LYS A 74 2.24 6.33 5.90
C LYS A 74 0.90 5.62 5.86
N MET A 75 0.06 5.83 6.87
CA MET A 75 -1.34 5.41 6.80
C MET A 75 -2.07 6.29 5.78
N VAL A 76 -2.84 5.66 4.91
CA VAL A 76 -3.77 6.34 4.04
C VAL A 76 -4.97 6.74 4.88
N ASP A 77 -5.17 8.04 5.05
CA ASP A 77 -6.48 8.53 5.44
C ASP A 77 -7.33 8.58 4.17
N MET A 78 -8.39 7.78 4.11
CA MET A 78 -9.17 7.60 2.88
C MET A 78 -10.05 8.81 2.54
N GLY A 79 -9.89 9.95 3.23
CA GLY A 79 -10.71 11.13 3.02
C GLY A 79 -12.21 10.81 3.13
N THR A 80 -13.04 11.69 2.59
CA THR A 80 -14.47 11.43 2.43
C THR A 80 -14.69 10.92 1.01
N VAL A 81 -15.41 9.80 0.85
CA VAL A 81 -15.83 9.30 -0.46
C VAL A 81 -16.83 10.28 -1.06
N CYS A 82 -16.37 11.20 -1.92
CA CYS A 82 -17.23 12.05 -2.73
C CYS A 82 -17.49 11.34 -4.06
N VAL A 83 -18.70 10.86 -4.31
CA VAL A 83 -19.07 10.32 -5.62
C VAL A 83 -20.32 10.99 -6.14
N GLU A 84 -20.19 11.63 -7.30
CA GLU A 84 -20.87 11.18 -8.52
C GLU A 84 -19.83 11.15 -9.66
N LEU A 85 -19.19 10.01 -9.88
CA LEU A 85 -18.57 9.67 -11.16
C LEU A 85 -19.49 8.63 -11.80
N GLY A 86 -19.78 8.81 -13.10
CA GLY A 86 -20.76 8.02 -13.85
C GLY A 86 -20.55 6.50 -13.76
N GLU A 87 -21.57 5.77 -14.24
CA GLU A 87 -21.97 4.37 -13.92
C GLU A 87 -20.91 3.26 -13.75
N ARG A 88 -19.61 3.48 -13.98
CA ARG A 88 -18.60 2.39 -13.93
C ARG A 88 -17.25 2.71 -13.29
N ASP A 89 -17.00 3.93 -12.82
CA ASP A 89 -15.68 4.29 -12.27
C ASP A 89 -15.77 4.78 -10.82
N TYR A 90 -15.09 4.09 -9.91
CA TYR A 90 -14.89 4.54 -8.54
C TYR A 90 -13.52 5.22 -8.45
N ALA A 91 -13.50 6.53 -8.20
CA ALA A 91 -12.28 7.25 -7.83
C ALA A 91 -12.25 7.42 -6.31
N LEU A 92 -11.17 6.97 -5.66
CA LEU A 92 -10.93 7.28 -4.26
C LEU A 92 -9.95 8.44 -4.19
N GLU A 93 -10.40 9.60 -3.74
CA GLU A 93 -9.52 10.73 -3.45
C GLU A 93 -8.83 10.49 -2.11
N MET A 94 -7.51 10.30 -2.14
CA MET A 94 -6.69 10.09 -0.95
C MET A 94 -5.95 11.39 -0.63
N SER A 95 -6.25 11.99 0.51
CA SER A 95 -5.52 13.16 1.03
C SER A 95 -4.36 12.71 1.90
N PHE A 96 -3.16 13.16 1.57
CA PHE A 96 -1.97 12.94 2.38
C PHE A 96 -1.67 14.20 3.18
N ASP A 97 -1.94 14.19 4.49
CA ASP A 97 -1.50 15.28 5.37
C ASP A 97 0.03 15.27 5.44
N CYS A 98 0.67 16.10 4.63
CA CYS A 98 2.08 16.42 4.75
C CYS A 98 2.18 17.67 5.63
N SER A 99 1.80 17.55 6.90
CA SER A 99 2.21 18.53 7.89
C SER A 99 3.73 18.43 8.00
N PRO A 100 4.52 19.46 7.66
CA PRO A 100 5.93 19.44 8.00
C PRO A 100 6.00 19.28 9.51
N GLU A 101 6.72 18.26 9.99
CA GLU A 101 7.10 18.20 11.40
C GLU A 101 7.75 19.55 11.73
N SER A 102 7.07 20.34 12.57
CA SER A 102 7.66 21.55 13.12
C SER A 102 8.88 21.11 13.92
N ARG A 103 10.07 21.30 13.34
CA ARG A 103 11.31 21.26 14.10
C ARG A 103 11.18 22.28 15.23
N PRO A 104 11.57 21.95 16.47
CA PRO A 104 11.49 22.88 17.58
C PRO A 104 12.42 24.10 17.45
N ASP A 105 13.24 24.20 16.38
CA ASP A 105 14.07 25.37 16.13
C ASP A 105 13.63 26.09 14.85
N GLY A 106 13.04 27.27 15.05
CA GLY A 106 12.46 28.14 14.03
C GLY A 106 13.44 28.73 13.02
N THR A 107 14.11 27.90 12.23
CA THR A 107 14.91 28.35 11.10
C THR A 107 14.28 27.88 9.79
N LYS A 108 13.68 28.84 9.06
CA LYS A 108 13.14 28.62 7.71
C LYS A 108 14.27 28.38 6.71
N ALA A 109 14.04 27.46 5.78
CA ALA A 109 14.65 27.46 4.45
C ALA A 109 13.51 27.58 3.43
#